data_AF-A0A672HFQ0-F1
#
_entry.id   AF-A0A672HFQ0-F1
#
_cell.length_a   1.000
_cell.length_b   1.000
_cell.length_c   1.000
_cell.angle_alpha   90.00
_cell.angle_beta   90.00
_cell.angle_gamma   90.00
#
_symmetry.space_group_name_H-M   'P 1'
#
loop_
_entity.id
_entity.type
_entity.pdbx_description
1 polymer ?
#
loop_
_entity_poly.entity_id
_entity_poly.type
_entity_poly.pdbx_seq_one_letter_code
_entity_poly.pdbx_strand_id
1 'polypeptide(L)'
;LLFSLCKGEDKVMQPSGDVPAAEGDSVTLNCTFETSVSYPYLFWYKQHENSSPGYILQGEKKSGQNSPKFSKDRFGAELKDKSVPLKIQKLELSDSAVYYCALQPTVTGNSSTVDENLWSKDNTILLYIH
;
A
#
# COMPACT_ATOMS: atom_id res chain seq x y z
N LEU A 1 -36.30 -16.04 -7.93
CA LEU A 1 -35.73 -14.69 -7.72
C LEU A 1 -34.23 -14.86 -7.50
N LEU A 2 -33.45 -14.75 -8.58
CA LEU A 2 -31.98 -14.79 -8.52
C LEU A 2 -31.50 -13.37 -8.22
N PHE A 3 -31.20 -13.07 -6.96
CA PHE A 3 -30.41 -11.88 -6.63
C PHE A 3 -28.97 -12.18 -7.01
N SER A 4 -28.57 -11.83 -8.23
CA SER A 4 -27.16 -11.71 -8.56
C SER A 4 -26.64 -10.52 -7.75
N LEU A 5 -26.01 -10.79 -6.61
CA LEU A 5 -25.18 -9.79 -5.94
C LEU A 5 -24.04 -9.50 -6.92
N CYS A 6 -24.05 -8.33 -7.56
CA CYS A 6 -22.84 -7.79 -8.16
C CYS A 6 -21.83 -7.62 -7.01
N LYS A 7 -20.95 -8.60 -6.85
CA LYS A 7 -19.84 -8.54 -5.89
C LYS A 7 -18.91 -7.46 -6.43
N GLY A 8 -18.73 -6.37 -5.70
CA GLY A 8 -17.78 -5.32 -6.08
C GLY A 8 -16.39 -5.93 -6.23
N GLU A 9 -15.70 -5.57 -7.32
CA GLU A 9 -14.33 -6.02 -7.57
C GLU A 9 -13.38 -5.42 -6.54
N ASP A 10 -12.42 -6.22 -6.09
CA ASP A 10 -11.37 -5.77 -5.18
C ASP A 10 -10.43 -4.81 -5.94
N LYS A 11 -10.17 -3.63 -5.38
CA LYS A 11 -9.34 -2.59 -6.02
C LYS A 11 -8.52 -1.81 -5.00
N VAL A 12 -7.30 -1.43 -5.39
CA VAL A 12 -6.46 -0.45 -4.68
C VAL A 12 -6.31 0.81 -5.54
N MET A 13 -6.32 1.97 -4.89
CA MET A 13 -6.19 3.28 -5.52
C MET A 13 -5.16 4.13 -4.78
N GLN A 14 -4.25 4.71 -5.54
CA GLN A 14 -3.23 5.64 -5.05
C GLN A 14 -3.18 6.87 -5.96
N PRO A 15 -2.83 8.05 -5.43
CA PRO A 15 -2.43 9.16 -6.28
C PRO A 15 -1.20 8.74 -7.09
N SER A 16 -1.24 8.90 -8.40
CA SER A 16 -0.08 8.68 -9.26
C SER A 16 0.77 9.94 -9.33
N GLY A 17 2.09 9.79 -9.31
CA GLY A 17 3.04 10.86 -9.59
C GLY A 17 4.10 11.06 -8.53
N ASP A 18 4.80 12.18 -8.67
CA ASP A 18 6.00 12.49 -7.90
C ASP A 18 5.64 13.30 -6.65
N VAL A 19 6.18 12.88 -5.52
CA VAL A 19 6.10 13.58 -4.24
C VAL A 19 7.50 14.07 -3.90
N PRO A 20 7.86 15.32 -4.25
CA PRO A 20 9.12 15.90 -3.81
C PRO A 20 9.05 16.26 -2.32
N ALA A 21 10.14 16.00 -1.59
CA ALA A 21 10.28 16.40 -0.18
C ALA A 21 11.75 16.64 0.17
N ALA A 22 12.03 17.34 1.26
CA ALA A 22 13.39 17.57 1.75
C ALA A 22 13.80 16.51 2.79
N GLU A 23 15.11 16.33 2.99
CA GLU A 23 15.60 15.55 4.13
C GLU A 23 15.07 16.10 5.46
N GLY A 24 14.72 15.20 6.38
CA GLY A 24 14.14 15.54 7.68
C GLY A 24 12.63 15.79 7.66
N ASP A 25 12.01 15.98 6.49
CA ASP A 25 10.57 16.20 6.37
C ASP A 25 9.75 14.97 6.82
N SER A 26 8.44 15.16 6.87
CA SER A 26 7.46 14.09 7.04
C SER A 26 6.43 14.13 5.92
N VAL A 27 6.19 12.98 5.30
CA VAL A 27 5.19 12.81 4.24
C VAL A 27 4.14 11.78 4.63
N THR A 28 2.97 11.87 3.99
CA THR A 28 1.92 10.86 4.09
C THR A 28 1.53 10.42 2.70
N LEU A 29 1.78 9.14 2.39
CA LEU A 29 1.41 8.51 1.13
C LEU A 29 0.03 7.88 1.28
N ASN A 30 -0.91 8.26 0.42
CA ASN A 30 -2.29 7.82 0.53
C ASN A 30 -2.54 6.54 -0.28
N CYS A 31 -3.30 5.63 0.32
CA CYS A 31 -3.84 4.43 -0.33
C CYS A 31 -5.29 4.25 0.13
N THR A 32 -6.20 4.08 -0.83
CA THR A 32 -7.58 3.65 -0.59
C THR A 32 -7.85 2.32 -1.27
N PHE A 33 -8.85 1.59 -0.79
CA PHE A 33 -9.19 0.29 -1.35
C PHE A 33 -10.69 0.02 -1.31
N GLU A 34 -11.18 -0.71 -2.30
CA GLU A 34 -12.52 -1.25 -2.35
C GLU A 34 -12.43 -2.76 -2.21
N THR A 35 -13.22 -3.32 -1.30
CA THR A 35 -13.30 -4.77 -1.10
C THR A 35 -14.58 -5.14 -0.37
N SER A 36 -15.12 -6.30 -0.72
CA SER A 36 -16.24 -6.94 -0.03
C SER A 36 -15.81 -7.69 1.25
N VAL A 37 -14.50 -7.83 1.48
CA VAL A 37 -13.94 -8.54 2.63
C VAL A 37 -14.04 -7.69 3.90
N SER A 38 -14.56 -8.26 4.99
CA SER A 38 -14.75 -7.54 6.27
C SER A 38 -13.45 -7.28 7.03
N TYR A 39 -12.42 -8.11 6.77
CA TYR A 39 -11.11 -8.05 7.41
C TYR A 39 -9.99 -8.19 6.35
N PRO A 40 -9.81 -7.18 5.49
CA PRO A 40 -8.79 -7.23 4.46
C PRO A 40 -7.40 -7.02 5.05
N TYR A 41 -6.41 -7.68 4.46
CA TYR A 41 -5.00 -7.43 4.73
C TYR A 41 -4.45 -6.47 3.68
N LEU A 42 -3.87 -5.36 4.14
CA LEU A 42 -3.28 -4.34 3.29
C LEU A 42 -1.78 -4.27 3.55
N PHE A 43 -1.01 -4.06 2.49
CA PHE A 43 0.44 -4.01 2.55
C PHE A 43 0.98 -2.75 1.90
N TRP A 44 2.07 -2.21 2.44
CA TRP A 44 2.91 -1.22 1.78
C TRP A 44 4.24 -1.82 1.38
N TYR A 45 4.70 -1.47 0.18
CA TYR A 45 5.97 -1.86 -0.40
C TYR A 45 6.78 -0.63 -0.79
N LYS A 46 8.10 -0.74 -0.61
CA LYS A 46 9.12 0.21 -1.09
C LYS A 46 9.95 -0.51 -2.14
N GLN A 47 10.09 0.06 -3.32
CA GLN A 47 10.89 -0.48 -4.39
C GLN A 47 11.92 0.56 -4.85
N HIS A 48 13.20 0.20 -4.74
CA HIS A 48 14.26 0.96 -5.38
C HIS A 48 14.37 0.57 -6.85
N GLU A 49 14.96 1.44 -7.65
CA GLU A 49 15.23 1.13 -9.06
C GLU A 49 15.98 -0.20 -9.19
N ASN A 50 15.47 -1.07 -10.07
CA ASN A 50 16.02 -2.39 -10.35
C ASN A 50 16.10 -3.35 -9.14
N SER A 51 15.44 -3.04 -8.02
CA SER A 51 15.34 -3.93 -6.87
C SER A 51 14.00 -4.67 -6.85
N SER A 52 13.99 -5.85 -6.24
CA SER A 52 12.72 -6.47 -5.82
C SER A 52 12.04 -5.58 -4.76
N PRO A 53 10.70 -5.51 -4.72
CA PRO A 53 9.98 -4.76 -3.70
C PRO A 53 10.29 -5.25 -2.29
N GLY A 54 10.70 -4.33 -1.42
CA GLY A 54 10.83 -4.55 0.01
C GLY A 54 9.51 -4.29 0.72
N TYR A 55 9.01 -5.29 1.43
CA TYR A 55 7.82 -5.14 2.26
C TYR A 55 8.09 -4.21 3.46
N ILE A 56 7.28 -3.16 3.60
CA ILE A 56 7.39 -2.14 4.66
C ILE A 56 6.53 -2.53 5.86
N LEU A 57 5.23 -2.74 5.63
CA LEU A 57 4.22 -2.84 6.70
C LEU A 57 2.96 -3.56 6.24
N GLN A 58 2.36 -4.34 7.14
CA GLN A 58 1.06 -4.99 7.02
C GLN A 58 0.12 -4.25 7.95
N GLY A 59 -0.90 -3.61 7.38
CA GLY A 59 -1.92 -2.91 8.13
C GLY A 59 -2.96 -3.90 8.65
N GLU A 60 -3.01 -4.09 9.96
CA GLU A 60 -4.16 -4.68 10.66
C GLU A 60 -4.87 -3.59 11.48
N LYS A 61 -6.19 -3.73 11.70
CA LYS A 61 -7.12 -2.76 12.31
C LYS A 61 -6.66 -2.09 13.62
N LYS A 62 -5.60 -2.56 14.32
CA LYS A 62 -5.14 -2.01 15.61
C LYS A 62 -3.62 -2.07 15.87
N SER A 63 -2.82 -2.67 14.98
CA SER A 63 -1.38 -2.79 15.16
C SER A 63 -0.80 -3.36 13.86
N GLY A 64 -0.31 -2.50 12.97
CA GLY A 64 0.51 -2.98 11.88
C GLY A 64 1.85 -3.50 12.40
N GLN A 65 2.29 -4.65 11.89
CA GLN A 65 3.67 -5.09 12.13
C GLN A 65 4.54 -4.58 10.98
N ASN A 66 5.35 -3.57 11.28
CA ASN A 66 6.44 -3.19 10.38
C ASN A 66 7.38 -4.39 10.19
N SER A 67 7.88 -4.54 8.98
CA SER A 67 9.03 -5.39 8.71
C SER A 67 10.22 -4.95 9.57
N PRO A 68 11.09 -5.86 10.04
CA PRO A 68 12.28 -5.51 10.83
C PRO A 68 13.19 -4.48 10.16
N LYS A 69 13.13 -4.36 8.83
CA LYS A 69 13.91 -3.40 8.04
C LYS A 69 13.37 -1.96 8.10
N PHE A 70 12.15 -1.75 8.62
CA PHE A 70 11.47 -0.46 8.64
C PHE A 70 11.08 -0.10 10.06
N SER A 71 11.76 0.91 10.60
CA SER A 71 11.60 1.27 12.00
C SER A 71 10.23 1.90 12.29
N LYS A 72 9.62 1.53 13.42
CA LYS A 72 8.27 1.97 13.84
C LYS A 72 8.19 3.46 14.22
N ASP A 73 9.33 4.09 14.51
CA ASP A 73 9.44 5.52 14.81
C ASP A 73 9.44 6.40 13.55
N ARG A 74 9.94 5.88 12.41
CA ARG A 74 9.94 6.59 11.12
C ARG A 74 8.76 6.22 10.23
N PHE A 75 8.40 4.93 10.17
CA PHE A 75 7.35 4.42 9.29
C PHE A 75 6.14 3.97 10.09
N GLY A 76 4.96 4.48 9.75
CA GLY A 76 3.71 4.04 10.35
C GLY A 76 2.58 4.05 9.33
N ALA A 77 1.81 2.96 9.29
CA ALA A 77 0.56 2.92 8.54
C ALA A 77 -0.54 2.37 9.45
N GLU A 78 -1.72 2.96 9.32
CA GLU A 78 -2.89 2.63 10.11
C GLU A 78 -4.07 2.40 9.18
N LEU A 79 -4.76 1.27 9.34
CA LEU A 79 -5.96 0.96 8.59
C LEU A 79 -7.12 1.81 9.09
N LYS A 80 -7.63 2.71 8.26
CA LYS A 80 -8.74 3.63 8.52
C LYS A 80 -9.87 3.38 7.54
N ASP A 81 -10.87 2.64 7.97
CA ASP A 81 -12.05 2.23 7.18
C ASP A 81 -11.67 1.62 5.81
N LYS A 82 -11.66 2.42 4.74
CA LYS A 82 -11.27 2.05 3.35
C LYS A 82 -9.96 2.70 2.89
N SER A 83 -9.09 3.05 3.83
CA SER A 83 -7.79 3.69 3.56
C SER A 83 -6.69 3.18 4.48
N VAL A 84 -5.45 3.25 4.01
CA VAL A 84 -4.25 2.86 4.79
C VAL A 84 -3.12 3.82 4.47
N PRO A 85 -3.15 5.07 4.98
CA PRO A 85 -2.07 6.03 4.72
C PRO A 85 -0.76 5.56 5.35
N LEU A 86 0.35 5.67 4.61
CA LEU A 86 1.70 5.46 5.11
C LEU A 86 2.33 6.81 5.46
N LYS A 87 2.57 7.03 6.75
CA LYS A 87 3.34 8.15 7.26
C LYS A 87 4.82 7.77 7.31
N ILE A 88 5.67 8.61 6.73
CA ILE A 88 7.13 8.51 6.78
C ILE A 88 7.65 9.79 7.42
N GLN A 89 8.49 9.66 8.44
CA GLN A 89 9.03 10.78 9.22
C GLN A 89 10.55 10.76 9.21
N LYS A 90 11.15 11.94 9.35
CA LYS A 90 12.61 12.13 9.34
C LYS A 90 13.19 11.52 8.06
N LEU A 91 12.71 12.01 6.91
CA LEU A 91 13.09 11.49 5.61
C LEU A 91 14.61 11.53 5.41
N GLU A 92 15.14 10.49 4.79
CA GLU A 92 16.54 10.38 4.40
C GLU A 92 16.61 10.24 2.87
N LEU A 93 17.74 10.58 2.24
CA LEU A 93 17.93 10.34 0.80
C LEU A 93 17.67 8.87 0.39
N SER A 94 17.94 7.94 1.31
CA SER A 94 17.67 6.51 1.11
C SER A 94 16.18 6.18 1.02
N ASP A 95 15.28 7.11 1.34
CA ASP A 95 13.83 6.96 1.22
C ASP A 95 13.29 7.31 -0.16
N SER A 96 14.12 7.84 -1.06
CA SER A 96 13.78 7.98 -2.47
C SER A 96 13.54 6.61 -3.12
N ALA A 97 12.30 6.34 -3.50
CA ALA A 97 11.87 5.05 -4.03
C ALA A 97 10.44 5.15 -4.61
N VAL A 98 10.04 4.09 -5.30
CA VAL A 98 8.64 3.87 -5.66
C VAL A 98 7.92 3.18 -4.50
N TYR A 99 6.78 3.73 -4.10
CA TYR A 99 5.93 3.19 -3.05
C TYR A 99 4.59 2.74 -3.63
N TYR A 100 4.18 1.53 -3.28
CA TYR A 100 2.88 1.01 -3.67
C TYR A 100 2.23 0.18 -2.57
N CYS A 101 0.91 0.19 -2.60
CA CYS A 101 0.01 -0.44 -1.67
C CYS A 101 -0.63 -1.64 -2.38
N ALA A 102 -0.87 -2.72 -1.64
CA ALA A 102 -1.53 -3.90 -2.20
C ALA A 102 -2.53 -4.48 -1.21
N LEU A 103 -3.61 -5.02 -1.76
CA LEU A 103 -4.59 -5.81 -1.03
C LEU A 103 -4.22 -7.29 -1.13
N GLN A 104 -4.33 -8.05 -0.05
CA GLN A 104 -4.19 -9.50 -0.12
C GLN A 104 -5.40 -10.09 -0.87
N PRO A 105 -5.19 -10.86 -1.95
CA PRO A 105 -6.30 -11.56 -2.59
C PRO A 105 -6.88 -12.59 -1.63
N THR A 106 -8.21 -12.62 -1.54
CA THR A 106 -8.90 -13.70 -0.86
C THR A 106 -9.25 -14.76 -1.90
N VAL A 107 -8.45 -15.82 -2.02
CA VAL A 107 -8.74 -16.91 -2.96
C VAL A 107 -10.09 -17.52 -2.59
N THR A 108 -11.13 -17.18 -3.34
CA THR A 108 -12.47 -17.76 -3.18
C THR A 108 -12.88 -18.47 -4.47
N GLY A 109 -12.22 -19.61 -4.73
CA GLY A 109 -12.68 -20.61 -5.69
C GLY A 109 -12.40 -20.30 -7.18
N ASN A 110 -11.68 -21.24 -7.80
CA ASN A 110 -11.24 -21.30 -9.20
C ASN A 110 -10.07 -20.39 -9.62
N SER A 111 -8.88 -20.99 -9.55
CA SER A 111 -7.61 -20.50 -10.07
C SER A 111 -7.71 -20.27 -11.58
N SER A 112 -7.55 -19.02 -12.05
CA SER A 112 -6.96 -18.69 -13.36
C SER A 112 -6.78 -17.19 -13.65
N THR A 113 -6.70 -16.31 -12.65
CA THR A 113 -6.06 -15.00 -12.81
C THR A 113 -5.35 -14.67 -11.50
N VAL A 114 -4.03 -14.50 -11.55
CA VAL A 114 -3.37 -13.69 -10.51
C VAL A 114 -3.89 -12.29 -10.79
N ASP A 115 -4.92 -11.87 -10.08
CA ASP A 115 -5.67 -10.65 -10.40
C ASP A 115 -4.72 -9.45 -10.47
N GLU A 116 -4.50 -8.95 -11.68
CA GLU A 116 -3.73 -7.73 -11.98
C GLU A 116 -4.35 -6.49 -11.30
N ASN A 117 -5.52 -6.63 -10.66
CA ASN A 117 -6.22 -5.59 -9.91
C ASN A 117 -5.66 -5.32 -8.51
N LEU A 118 -4.71 -6.13 -8.03
CA LEU A 118 -4.13 -6.03 -6.68
C LEU A 118 -2.93 -5.06 -6.60
N TRP A 119 -2.35 -4.72 -7.76
CA TRP A 119 -1.37 -3.66 -7.93
C TRP A 119 -1.38 -3.22 -9.40
N SER A 120 -1.46 -1.91 -9.68
CA SER A 120 -1.27 -1.37 -11.04
C SER A 120 0.01 -0.54 -11.07
N LYS A 121 0.78 -0.61 -12.16
CA LYS A 121 1.94 0.28 -12.37
C LYS A 121 1.53 1.75 -12.34
N ASP A 122 0.31 2.05 -12.75
CA ASP A 122 -0.27 3.39 -12.75
C ASP A 122 -0.71 3.82 -11.34
N ASN A 123 -0.73 2.92 -10.36
CA ASN A 123 -1.08 3.19 -8.95
C ASN A 123 0.18 3.19 -8.06
N THR A 124 1.23 3.87 -8.51
CA THR A 124 2.49 3.97 -7.77
C THR A 124 2.82 5.43 -7.44
N ILE A 125 3.51 5.65 -6.32
CA ILE A 125 3.97 6.96 -5.89
C ILE A 125 5.49 6.99 -5.96
N LEU A 126 6.08 7.93 -6.69
CA LEU A 126 7.52 8.19 -6.64
C LEU A 126 7.79 9.23 -5.55
N LEU A 127 8.34 8.80 -4.42
CA LEU A 127 8.84 9.72 -3.41
C LEU A 127 10.27 10.11 -3.79
N TYR A 128 10.50 11.40 -4.00
CA TYR A 128 11.81 11.94 -4.38
C TYR A 128 12.30 12.92 -3.31
N ILE A 129 13.40 12.58 -2.65
CA ILE A 129 13.99 13.40 -1.60
C ILE A 129 15.15 14.22 -2.16
N HIS A 130 15.17 15.53 -1.89
CA HIS A 130 16.17 16.49 -2.38
C HIS A 130 16.91 17.24 -1.28
#